data_AF-D9SPP2-F1
#
_entry.id   AF-D9SPP2-F1
#
_cell.length_a   1.000
_cell.length_b   1.000
_cell.length_c   1.000
_cell.angle_alpha   90.00
_cell.angle_beta   90.00
_cell.angle_gamma   90.00
#
_symmetry.space_group_name_H-M   'P 1'
#
loop_
_entity.id
_entity.type
_entity.pdbx_description
1 polymer ?
#
loop_
_entity_poly.entity_id
_entity_poly.type
_entity_poly.pdbx_seq_one_letter_code
_entity_poly.pdbx_strand_id
1 'polypeptide(L)'
;MAINLINSISALLSGTSNTSATKTANETKTATATANLVAAASTSDSLSISGTLQKGSTGQEVMDLQNALKKLGYFTSTVDGDFGDLTKSAVIKFQAAKGLTQDGIVGTETKAAISDALTAASALKLGSSGEAVKELQVNLTKLGFDTKGTDGVFGQNTYNAVVAFQNSRGLTADGIVGLNTKNAIDTAISALNNPSLALKIGSSGDEVIQLQVNLTRLGYDTNGADGVFGQNTYDAVVAFQTAKGLTADGIVGAATKNAITEALKNVGTSNNNTSSSQQIALKKALAITSSFEGSGFVNVTGNFDGQGISVGALQWNIGQGSLQPLLRRMDTENNALTRQIFGSNYDSFHNMLSKSQSEQLAWAKSINNSSNKIVEPWNSQIKALCGTVQFQQIQMDAVKPVADRALAICQKYNLKSERAFALAFDIATQNGSVSSTADSIIKSKVTASTTEKEKLVIIATAVADCSKAIYRNDVYSRKMTIVNGSGTVHGSYVNVDVKYGLSDAAFR
;
A
#
# COMPACT_ATOMS: atom_id res chain seq x y z
N MET A 1 -37.15 -25.81 -23.77
CA MET A 1 -38.30 -24.89 -23.66
C MET A 1 -38.86 -25.08 -22.25
N ALA A 2 -38.47 -24.24 -21.30
CA ALA A 2 -38.81 -24.38 -19.89
C ALA A 2 -39.97 -23.42 -19.55
N ILE A 3 -41.02 -23.94 -18.92
CA ILE A 3 -42.16 -23.19 -18.40
C ILE A 3 -42.31 -23.47 -16.90
N ASN A 4 -42.51 -22.38 -16.17
CA ASN A 4 -42.82 -22.12 -14.75
C ASN A 4 -43.76 -23.09 -14.01
N LEU A 5 -43.63 -23.17 -12.66
CA LEU A 5 -44.64 -22.76 -11.64
C LEU A 5 -44.18 -23.19 -10.21
N ILE A 6 -43.95 -22.26 -9.26
CA ILE A 6 -44.82 -21.74 -8.16
C ILE A 6 -45.02 -22.64 -6.91
N ASN A 7 -44.49 -22.12 -5.79
CA ASN A 7 -44.93 -22.03 -4.37
C ASN A 7 -45.69 -23.16 -3.64
N SER A 8 -45.23 -23.43 -2.40
CA SER A 8 -45.93 -23.16 -1.10
C SER A 8 -45.78 -24.31 -0.09
N ILE A 9 -45.51 -24.00 1.17
CA ILE A 9 -46.20 -24.55 2.37
C ILE A 9 -45.91 -23.59 3.54
N SER A 10 -46.98 -23.21 4.25
CA SER A 10 -47.00 -22.48 5.52
C SER A 10 -47.78 -23.29 6.55
N ALA A 11 -47.65 -22.89 7.83
CA ALA A 11 -48.52 -23.18 8.99
C ALA A 11 -48.32 -24.56 9.67
N LEU A 12 -48.42 -24.74 11.00
CA LEU A 12 -48.90 -23.94 12.14
C LEU A 12 -48.49 -24.68 13.45
N LEU A 13 -48.38 -24.01 14.60
CA LEU A 13 -48.93 -24.47 15.91
C LEU A 13 -48.78 -23.39 17.02
N SER A 14 -49.94 -23.04 17.57
CA SER A 14 -50.31 -22.16 18.71
C SER A 14 -50.01 -22.78 20.10
N GLY A 15 -50.03 -22.12 21.26
CA GLY A 15 -50.42 -20.74 21.67
C GLY A 15 -50.43 -20.56 23.22
N THR A 16 -50.67 -19.31 23.66
CA THR A 16 -51.29 -18.79 24.93
C THR A 16 -50.66 -19.08 26.33
N SER A 17 -50.59 -18.22 27.36
CA SER A 17 -50.83 -16.76 27.60
C SER A 17 -50.53 -16.35 29.07
N ASN A 18 -50.41 -15.02 29.33
CA ASN A 18 -50.58 -14.22 30.59
C ASN A 18 -49.35 -13.99 31.52
N THR A 19 -49.04 -12.80 32.12
CA THR A 19 -49.74 -11.52 32.43
C THR A 19 -48.76 -10.32 32.68
N SER A 20 -49.33 -9.09 32.62
CA SER A 20 -49.03 -7.84 33.38
C SER A 20 -48.11 -6.71 32.84
N ALA A 21 -48.77 -5.57 32.52
CA ALA A 21 -48.52 -4.16 32.88
C ALA A 21 -47.11 -3.55 32.64
N THR A 22 -46.88 -2.36 32.03
CA THR A 22 -47.62 -1.08 32.03
C THR A 22 -46.96 -0.10 31.03
N LYS A 23 -47.76 0.81 30.42
CA LYS A 23 -47.47 2.20 29.94
C LYS A 23 -46.01 2.57 29.61
N THR A 24 -45.66 3.07 28.42
CA THR A 24 -46.06 4.40 27.90
C THR A 24 -45.71 4.50 26.41
N ALA A 25 -46.66 4.96 25.60
CA ALA A 25 -46.48 5.31 24.20
C ALA A 25 -46.23 6.81 24.07
N ASN A 26 -45.08 7.20 23.54
CA ASN A 26 -44.88 8.40 22.72
C ASN A 26 -43.39 8.47 22.33
N GLU A 27 -43.05 8.16 21.08
CA GLU A 27 -41.83 8.62 20.37
C GLU A 27 -41.69 7.86 19.04
N THR A 28 -42.62 8.07 18.12
CA THR A 28 -42.41 7.63 16.72
C THR A 28 -43.18 8.53 15.77
N LYS A 29 -42.90 9.85 15.81
CA LYS A 29 -43.39 10.78 14.77
C LYS A 29 -42.51 12.00 14.53
N THR A 30 -41.21 11.90 14.81
CA THR A 30 -40.25 13.00 14.59
C THR A 30 -38.94 12.54 13.96
N ALA A 31 -38.96 11.48 13.14
CA ALA A 31 -37.78 10.97 12.42
C ALA A 31 -37.88 11.06 10.89
N THR A 32 -39.02 11.51 10.34
CA THR A 32 -39.26 11.50 8.88
C THR A 32 -39.29 12.90 8.25
N ALA A 33 -39.09 13.97 9.02
CA ALA A 33 -39.08 15.35 8.50
C ALA A 33 -37.66 15.94 8.31
N THR A 34 -36.61 15.29 8.82
CA THR A 34 -35.23 15.80 8.76
C THR A 34 -34.38 15.19 7.64
N ALA A 35 -34.94 14.27 6.84
CA ALA A 35 -34.23 13.61 5.75
C ALA A 35 -34.32 14.35 4.40
N ASN A 36 -35.09 15.46 4.30
CA ASN A 36 -35.40 16.10 3.02
C ASN A 36 -34.99 17.58 2.90
N LEU A 37 -34.10 18.07 3.78
CA LEU A 37 -33.55 19.44 3.70
C LEU A 37 -32.03 19.51 3.57
N VAL A 38 -31.33 18.39 3.34
CA VAL A 38 -29.87 18.36 3.17
C VAL A 38 -29.44 17.98 1.73
N ALA A 39 -30.39 17.80 0.81
CA ALA A 39 -30.10 17.42 -0.58
C ALA A 39 -29.91 18.61 -1.55
N ALA A 40 -29.75 19.84 -1.04
CA ALA A 40 -29.60 21.03 -1.88
C ALA A 40 -28.49 21.97 -1.37
N ALA A 41 -27.26 21.46 -1.30
CA ALA A 41 -26.05 22.28 -1.29
C ALA A 41 -24.83 21.40 -1.63
N SER A 42 -24.88 20.76 -2.79
CA SER A 42 -23.74 20.08 -3.40
C SER A 42 -23.34 20.89 -4.64
N THR A 43 -22.66 22.01 -4.45
CA THR A 43 -22.01 22.72 -5.56
C THR A 43 -20.76 21.93 -5.94
N SER A 44 -20.94 20.88 -6.74
CA SER A 44 -19.85 20.18 -7.42
C SER A 44 -19.33 21.08 -8.54
N ASP A 45 -18.21 21.76 -8.30
CA ASP A 45 -17.52 22.61 -9.27
C ASP A 45 -16.80 21.81 -10.40
N SER A 46 -17.18 20.54 -10.64
CA SER A 46 -16.60 19.70 -11.70
C SER A 46 -17.62 19.40 -12.80
N LEU A 47 -17.37 19.87 -14.02
CA LEU A 47 -18.15 19.54 -15.23
C LEU A 47 -18.14 18.03 -15.47
N SER A 48 -19.27 17.36 -15.23
CA SER A 48 -19.47 15.95 -15.59
C SER A 48 -20.12 15.85 -16.97
N ILE A 49 -19.38 16.19 -18.03
CA ILE A 49 -19.84 16.00 -19.41
C ILE A 49 -19.31 14.65 -19.94
N SER A 50 -20.15 13.63 -20.01
CA SER A 50 -19.75 12.27 -20.39
C SER A 50 -19.56 12.08 -21.91
N GLY A 51 -20.29 12.83 -22.75
CA GLY A 51 -20.25 12.72 -24.22
C GLY A 51 -19.82 13.98 -24.98
N THR A 52 -19.54 13.90 -26.28
CA THR A 52 -19.27 15.11 -27.10
C THR A 52 -20.54 15.93 -27.25
N LEU A 53 -20.51 17.22 -26.90
CA LEU A 53 -21.65 18.13 -27.11
C LEU A 53 -21.44 18.99 -28.35
N GLN A 54 -22.49 19.16 -29.15
CA GLN A 54 -22.48 19.97 -30.37
C GLN A 54 -23.88 20.52 -30.64
N LYS A 55 -24.04 21.34 -31.69
CA LYS A 55 -25.35 21.88 -32.06
C LYS A 55 -26.38 20.76 -32.22
N GLY A 56 -27.52 20.90 -31.52
CA GLY A 56 -28.59 19.89 -31.47
C GLY A 56 -28.52 18.94 -30.27
N SER A 57 -27.42 18.93 -29.50
CA SER A 57 -27.41 18.32 -28.16
C SER A 57 -28.37 19.05 -27.23
N THR A 58 -29.02 18.32 -26.32
CA THR A 58 -29.92 18.90 -25.30
C THR A 58 -29.73 18.23 -23.93
N GLY A 59 -30.25 18.84 -22.87
CA GLY A 59 -30.33 18.25 -21.53
C GLY A 59 -29.30 18.80 -20.52
N GLN A 60 -29.12 18.07 -19.42
CA GLN A 60 -28.36 18.57 -18.26
C GLN A 60 -26.90 18.91 -18.58
N GLU A 61 -26.22 18.09 -19.39
CA GLU A 61 -24.83 18.34 -19.76
C GLU A 61 -24.67 19.65 -20.57
N VAL A 62 -25.69 20.04 -21.34
CA VAL A 62 -25.71 21.33 -22.07
C VAL A 62 -25.96 22.48 -21.11
N MET A 63 -26.83 22.32 -20.11
CA MET A 63 -27.02 23.32 -19.06
C MET A 63 -25.71 23.56 -18.28
N ASP A 64 -24.99 22.49 -17.95
CA ASP A 64 -23.71 22.57 -17.25
C ASP A 64 -22.65 23.30 -18.10
N LEU A 65 -22.58 22.98 -19.40
CA LEU A 65 -21.73 23.69 -20.36
C LEU A 65 -22.09 25.19 -20.46
N GLN A 66 -23.38 25.52 -20.61
CA GLN A 66 -23.83 26.91 -20.71
C GLN A 66 -23.53 27.69 -19.43
N ASN A 67 -23.73 27.09 -18.26
CA ASN A 67 -23.36 27.66 -16.97
C ASN A 67 -21.85 27.89 -16.86
N ALA A 68 -21.04 26.93 -17.28
CA ALA A 68 -19.58 27.05 -17.30
C ALA A 68 -19.12 28.19 -18.20
N LEU A 69 -19.60 28.24 -19.45
CA LEU A 69 -19.26 29.31 -20.39
C LEU A 69 -19.77 30.67 -19.92
N LYS A 70 -20.91 30.72 -19.21
CA LYS A 70 -21.44 31.94 -18.61
C LYS A 70 -20.57 32.45 -17.46
N LYS A 71 -20.15 31.55 -16.56
CA LYS A 71 -19.18 31.84 -15.48
C LYS A 71 -17.84 32.34 -16.03
N LEU A 72 -17.43 31.82 -17.18
CA LEU A 72 -16.21 32.24 -17.90
C LEU A 72 -16.40 33.50 -18.77
N GLY A 73 -17.62 34.04 -18.88
CA GLY A 73 -17.92 35.26 -19.64
C GLY A 73 -18.13 35.08 -21.15
N TYR A 74 -18.21 33.84 -21.65
CA TYR A 74 -18.38 33.54 -23.08
C TYR A 74 -19.84 33.31 -23.50
N PHE A 75 -20.75 33.09 -22.54
CA PHE A 75 -22.19 32.89 -22.79
C PHE A 75 -23.03 33.89 -21.99
N THR A 76 -23.82 34.72 -22.65
CA THR A 76 -24.61 35.80 -22.01
C THR A 76 -26.11 35.54 -22.01
N SER A 77 -26.57 34.47 -22.67
CA SER A 77 -27.99 34.15 -22.83
C SER A 77 -28.55 33.36 -21.63
N THR A 78 -29.85 33.05 -21.69
CA THR A 78 -30.50 32.15 -20.73
C THR A 78 -29.96 30.74 -20.89
N VAL A 79 -29.80 30.04 -19.77
CA VAL A 79 -29.44 28.62 -19.74
C VAL A 79 -30.73 27.84 -19.91
N ASP A 80 -30.89 27.19 -21.04
CA ASP A 80 -32.10 26.48 -21.46
C ASP A 80 -31.87 24.98 -21.66
N GLY A 81 -30.61 24.54 -21.66
CA GLY A 81 -30.25 23.16 -21.92
C GLY A 81 -30.29 22.78 -23.40
N ASP A 82 -30.44 23.75 -24.29
CA ASP A 82 -30.43 23.54 -25.74
C ASP A 82 -29.12 24.04 -26.36
N PHE A 83 -28.40 23.14 -27.05
CA PHE A 83 -27.19 23.52 -27.74
C PHE A 83 -27.57 24.11 -29.11
N GLY A 84 -28.08 25.35 -29.09
CA GLY A 84 -28.42 26.13 -30.27
C GLY A 84 -27.26 26.98 -30.80
N ASP A 85 -27.57 27.92 -31.70
CA ASP A 85 -26.57 28.81 -32.33
C ASP A 85 -25.85 29.71 -31.32
N LEU A 86 -26.52 30.10 -30.24
CA LEU A 86 -25.94 30.90 -29.17
C LEU A 86 -24.91 30.11 -28.36
N THR A 87 -25.22 28.86 -28.00
CA THR A 87 -24.29 27.95 -27.32
C THR A 87 -23.09 27.64 -28.20
N LYS A 88 -23.31 27.34 -29.50
CA LYS A 88 -22.23 27.13 -30.47
C LYS A 88 -21.31 28.34 -30.59
N SER A 89 -21.88 29.54 -30.67
CA SER A 89 -21.11 30.79 -30.76
C SER A 89 -20.26 31.03 -29.50
N ALA A 90 -20.78 30.70 -28.31
CA ALA A 90 -20.03 30.81 -27.07
C ALA A 90 -18.86 29.81 -27.01
N VAL A 91 -19.07 28.57 -27.46
CA VAL A 91 -18.00 27.55 -27.55
C VAL A 91 -16.91 28.01 -28.53
N ILE A 92 -17.27 28.53 -29.70
CA ILE A 92 -16.29 29.04 -30.68
C ILE A 92 -15.47 30.19 -30.10
N LYS A 93 -16.12 31.16 -29.41
CA LYS A 93 -15.42 32.26 -28.75
C LYS A 93 -14.45 31.76 -27.68
N PHE A 94 -14.86 30.77 -26.89
CA PHE A 94 -14.02 30.16 -25.87
C PHE A 94 -12.82 29.42 -26.50
N GLN A 95 -13.07 28.59 -27.51
CA GLN A 95 -12.04 27.87 -28.25
C GLN A 95 -11.02 28.84 -28.86
N ALA A 96 -11.48 29.93 -29.48
CA ALA A 96 -10.62 30.98 -30.01
C ALA A 96 -9.72 31.60 -28.93
N ALA A 97 -10.29 31.94 -27.77
CA ALA A 97 -9.54 32.50 -26.65
C ALA A 97 -8.53 31.53 -26.01
N LYS A 98 -8.71 30.22 -26.22
CA LYS A 98 -7.81 29.16 -25.74
C LYS A 98 -6.88 28.59 -26.81
N GLY A 99 -6.92 29.14 -28.03
CA GLY A 99 -6.08 28.65 -29.13
C GLY A 99 -6.47 27.25 -29.64
N LEU A 100 -7.71 26.83 -29.43
CA LEU A 100 -8.25 25.55 -29.89
C LEU A 100 -8.88 25.67 -31.28
N THR A 101 -9.14 24.53 -31.92
CA THR A 101 -9.94 24.44 -33.15
C THR A 101 -11.33 25.04 -32.91
N GLN A 102 -11.72 26.02 -33.72
CA GLN A 102 -12.96 26.80 -33.58
C GLN A 102 -14.15 26.14 -34.30
N ASP A 103 -14.36 24.86 -34.06
CA ASP A 103 -15.42 24.06 -34.71
C ASP A 103 -16.78 24.16 -34.01
N GLY A 104 -16.82 24.71 -32.78
CA GLY A 104 -18.01 24.76 -31.94
C GLY A 104 -18.42 23.42 -31.36
N ILE A 105 -17.50 22.44 -31.34
CA ILE A 105 -17.70 21.09 -30.80
C ILE A 105 -16.98 20.97 -29.45
N VAL A 106 -17.71 20.49 -28.44
CA VAL A 106 -17.17 20.27 -27.09
C VAL A 106 -16.69 18.82 -26.96
N GLY A 107 -15.57 18.54 -27.64
CA GLY A 107 -14.80 17.32 -27.50
C GLY A 107 -13.86 17.35 -26.30
N THR A 108 -13.02 16.32 -26.15
CA THR A 108 -12.12 16.14 -25.00
C THR A 108 -11.23 17.36 -24.72
N GLU A 109 -10.63 17.96 -25.74
CA GLU A 109 -9.75 19.12 -25.60
C GLU A 109 -10.51 20.37 -25.13
N THR A 110 -11.67 20.66 -25.73
CA THR A 110 -12.54 21.76 -25.31
C THR A 110 -13.02 21.57 -23.87
N LYS A 111 -13.39 20.35 -23.47
CA LYS A 111 -13.81 20.04 -22.09
C LYS A 111 -12.68 20.28 -21.09
N ALA A 112 -11.48 19.78 -21.38
CA ALA A 112 -10.31 19.98 -20.53
C ALA A 112 -10.01 21.48 -20.38
N ALA A 113 -10.00 22.23 -21.48
CA ALA A 113 -9.75 23.67 -21.44
C ALA A 113 -10.81 24.46 -20.65
N ILE A 114 -12.11 24.10 -20.76
CA ILE A 114 -13.17 24.72 -19.95
C ILE A 114 -12.96 24.41 -18.47
N SER A 115 -12.63 23.16 -18.12
CA SER A 115 -12.33 22.75 -16.75
C SER A 115 -11.12 23.52 -16.18
N ASP A 116 -10.05 23.65 -16.95
CA ASP A 116 -8.85 24.40 -16.56
C ASP A 116 -9.15 25.88 -16.39
N ALA A 117 -9.95 26.46 -17.30
CA ALA A 117 -10.35 27.86 -17.23
C ALA A 117 -11.24 28.15 -16.01
N LEU A 118 -12.16 27.24 -15.66
CA LEU A 118 -12.99 27.36 -14.46
C LEU A 118 -12.15 27.22 -13.20
N THR A 119 -11.19 26.31 -13.20
CA THR A 119 -10.24 26.12 -12.10
C THR A 119 -9.41 27.38 -11.89
N ALA A 120 -8.94 27.99 -12.96
CA ALA A 120 -8.19 29.25 -12.91
C ALA A 120 -9.06 30.45 -12.49
N ALA A 121 -10.32 30.50 -12.93
CA ALA A 121 -11.27 31.54 -12.56
C ALA A 121 -11.68 31.46 -11.09
N SER A 122 -11.68 30.27 -10.49
CA SER A 122 -11.97 30.04 -9.08
C SER A 122 -10.75 30.14 -8.15
N ALA A 123 -9.54 30.39 -8.69
CA ALA A 123 -8.34 30.49 -7.88
C ALA A 123 -8.34 31.78 -7.02
N LEU A 124 -8.12 31.64 -5.71
CA LEU A 124 -8.01 32.79 -4.81
C LEU A 124 -6.58 33.32 -4.80
N LYS A 125 -6.41 34.63 -4.89
CA LYS A 125 -5.10 35.29 -4.92
C LYS A 125 -5.17 36.66 -4.26
N LEU A 126 -4.03 37.34 -4.13
CA LEU A 126 -3.97 38.70 -3.62
C LEU A 126 -4.98 39.61 -4.36
N GLY A 127 -5.83 40.30 -3.60
CA GLY A 127 -6.91 41.15 -4.10
C GLY A 127 -8.27 40.43 -4.30
N SER A 128 -8.33 39.10 -4.19
CA SER A 128 -9.61 38.38 -4.08
C SER A 128 -10.35 38.78 -2.80
N SER A 129 -11.68 38.73 -2.82
CA SER A 129 -12.51 38.99 -1.63
C SER A 129 -13.79 38.17 -1.66
N GLY A 130 -14.41 37.98 -0.49
CA GLY A 130 -15.71 37.30 -0.34
C GLY A 130 -15.64 36.04 0.52
N GLU A 131 -16.72 35.27 0.55
CA GLU A 131 -16.88 34.16 1.49
C GLU A 131 -15.83 33.06 1.31
N ALA A 132 -15.43 32.76 0.06
CA ALA A 132 -14.37 31.80 -0.22
C ALA A 132 -13.00 32.21 0.37
N VAL A 133 -12.71 33.52 0.41
CA VAL A 133 -11.48 34.03 1.06
C VAL A 133 -11.60 33.93 2.58
N LYS A 134 -12.79 34.17 3.13
CA LYS A 134 -13.05 34.03 4.56
C LYS A 134 -12.89 32.59 5.02
N GLU A 135 -13.41 31.64 4.25
CA GLU A 135 -13.23 30.20 4.48
C GLU A 135 -11.75 29.79 4.40
N LEU A 136 -11.02 30.28 3.39
CA LEU A 136 -9.58 30.09 3.27
C LEU A 136 -8.84 30.61 4.52
N GLN A 137 -9.15 31.83 4.97
CA GLN A 137 -8.52 32.43 6.15
C GLN A 137 -8.79 31.63 7.42
N VAL A 138 -10.03 31.16 7.61
CA VAL A 138 -10.41 30.27 8.71
C VAL A 138 -9.60 28.97 8.67
N ASN A 139 -9.50 28.34 7.50
CA ASN A 139 -8.80 27.06 7.34
C ASN A 139 -7.30 27.21 7.57
N LEU A 140 -6.65 28.22 6.98
CA LEU A 140 -5.23 28.49 7.23
C LEU A 140 -4.96 28.75 8.71
N THR A 141 -5.82 29.52 9.38
CA THR A 141 -5.68 29.80 10.82
C THR A 141 -5.83 28.52 11.65
N LYS A 142 -6.80 27.65 11.34
CA LYS A 142 -6.95 26.33 11.99
C LYS A 142 -5.71 25.45 11.79
N LEU A 143 -5.06 25.56 10.62
CA LEU A 143 -3.84 24.86 10.27
C LEU A 143 -2.56 25.44 10.89
N GLY A 144 -2.68 26.52 11.69
CA GLY A 144 -1.55 27.17 12.34
C GLY A 144 -0.84 28.23 11.48
N PHE A 145 -1.40 28.58 10.32
CA PHE A 145 -0.90 29.65 9.46
C PHE A 145 -1.70 30.93 9.73
N ASP A 146 -1.12 31.80 10.56
CA ASP A 146 -1.80 33.00 11.06
C ASP A 146 -2.08 34.01 9.93
N THR A 147 -3.36 34.27 9.69
CA THR A 147 -3.85 35.23 8.70
C THR A 147 -4.10 36.62 9.27
N LYS A 148 -3.88 36.82 10.59
CA LYS A 148 -4.14 38.05 11.35
C LYS A 148 -5.59 38.53 11.32
N GLY A 149 -6.53 37.63 11.02
CA GLY A 149 -7.97 37.90 11.00
C GLY A 149 -8.68 37.20 9.84
N THR A 150 -10.02 37.16 9.91
CA THR A 150 -10.89 36.53 8.90
C THR A 150 -11.89 37.56 8.35
N ASP A 151 -11.37 38.56 7.65
CA ASP A 151 -12.15 39.68 7.10
C ASP A 151 -12.72 39.39 5.70
N GLY A 152 -12.37 38.26 5.09
CA GLY A 152 -12.79 37.90 3.73
C GLY A 152 -12.06 38.69 2.64
N VAL A 153 -10.95 39.36 2.96
CA VAL A 153 -10.10 40.08 2.01
C VAL A 153 -8.74 39.40 1.90
N PHE A 154 -8.37 38.99 0.68
CA PHE A 154 -7.10 38.34 0.44
C PHE A 154 -6.02 39.42 0.31
N GLY A 155 -5.65 40.00 1.45
CA GLY A 155 -4.58 40.99 1.58
C GLY A 155 -3.21 40.34 1.82
N GLN A 156 -2.22 41.17 2.15
CA GLN A 156 -0.83 40.73 2.34
C GLN A 156 -0.69 39.66 3.43
N ASN A 157 -1.49 39.72 4.50
CA ASN A 157 -1.45 38.74 5.57
C ASN A 157 -1.94 37.36 5.11
N THR A 158 -3.03 37.30 4.36
CA THR A 158 -3.53 36.05 3.76
C THR A 158 -2.54 35.50 2.72
N TYR A 159 -1.93 36.37 1.92
CA TYR A 159 -0.85 35.98 1.00
C TYR A 159 0.33 35.32 1.72
N ASN A 160 0.84 35.94 2.78
CA ASN A 160 1.94 35.39 3.56
C ASN A 160 1.58 34.03 4.19
N ALA A 161 0.34 33.87 4.69
CA ALA A 161 -0.15 32.61 5.24
C ALA A 161 -0.26 31.51 4.17
N VAL A 162 -0.73 31.83 2.96
CA VAL A 162 -0.78 30.89 1.83
C VAL A 162 0.63 30.46 1.41
N VAL A 163 1.56 31.41 1.27
CA VAL A 163 2.97 31.13 0.93
C VAL A 163 3.62 30.24 1.99
N ALA A 164 3.40 30.53 3.27
CA ALA A 164 3.90 29.70 4.37
C ALA A 164 3.31 28.28 4.33
N PHE A 165 2.01 28.15 4.07
CA PHE A 165 1.35 26.85 3.90
C PHE A 165 1.93 26.09 2.70
N GLN A 166 2.04 26.73 1.53
CA GLN A 166 2.61 26.14 0.31
C GLN A 166 4.03 25.62 0.55
N ASN A 167 4.90 26.43 1.18
CA ASN A 167 6.25 26.02 1.58
C ASN A 167 6.24 24.80 2.50
N SER A 168 5.35 24.75 3.49
CA SER A 168 5.24 23.62 4.42
C SER A 168 4.81 22.30 3.74
N ARG A 169 4.20 22.39 2.56
CA ARG A 169 3.68 21.25 1.80
C ARG A 169 4.49 20.93 0.54
N GLY A 170 5.62 21.62 0.32
CA GLY A 170 6.45 21.44 -0.88
C GLY A 170 5.74 21.83 -2.18
N LEU A 171 4.77 22.74 -2.10
CA LEU A 171 4.09 23.32 -3.26
C LEU A 171 4.85 24.55 -3.76
N THR A 172 4.58 24.96 -5.01
CA THR A 172 5.03 26.27 -5.51
C THR A 172 4.50 27.37 -4.59
N ALA A 173 5.41 28.17 -4.02
CA ALA A 173 5.10 29.21 -3.05
C ALA A 173 4.77 30.56 -3.73
N ASP A 174 3.80 30.53 -4.63
CA ASP A 174 3.37 31.69 -5.45
C ASP A 174 2.29 32.55 -4.78
N GLY A 175 1.73 32.09 -3.66
CA GLY A 175 0.64 32.76 -2.94
C GLY A 175 -0.71 32.69 -3.65
N ILE A 176 -0.85 31.81 -4.65
CA ILE A 176 -2.10 31.56 -5.38
C ILE A 176 -2.73 30.26 -4.87
N VAL A 177 -3.96 30.34 -4.42
CA VAL A 177 -4.76 29.16 -4.04
C VAL A 177 -5.45 28.60 -5.27
N GLY A 178 -4.66 27.94 -6.12
CA GLY A 178 -5.16 27.09 -7.21
C GLY A 178 -5.56 25.70 -6.71
N LEU A 179 -5.93 24.81 -7.63
CA LEU A 179 -6.44 23.46 -7.30
C LEU A 179 -5.51 22.66 -6.37
N ASN A 180 -4.20 22.67 -6.64
CA ASN A 180 -3.21 21.93 -5.83
C ASN A 180 -3.15 22.46 -4.40
N THR A 181 -3.13 23.79 -4.23
CA THR A 181 -3.11 24.43 -2.91
C THR A 181 -4.44 24.23 -2.18
N LYS A 182 -5.57 24.36 -2.87
CA LYS A 182 -6.90 24.10 -2.31
C LYS A 182 -7.01 22.65 -1.81
N ASN A 183 -6.67 21.67 -2.63
CA ASN A 183 -6.71 20.25 -2.25
C ASN A 183 -5.80 19.95 -1.05
N ALA A 184 -4.62 20.57 -0.99
CA ALA A 184 -3.72 20.41 0.14
C ALA A 184 -4.29 21.01 1.43
N ILE A 185 -4.95 22.18 1.36
CA ILE A 185 -5.63 22.80 2.51
C ILE A 185 -6.80 21.92 2.96
N ASP A 186 -7.65 21.49 2.03
CA ASP A 186 -8.82 20.64 2.31
C ASP A 186 -8.37 19.32 2.96
N THR A 187 -7.36 18.66 2.41
CA THR A 187 -6.77 17.44 2.99
C THR A 187 -6.25 17.68 4.41
N ALA A 188 -5.58 18.81 4.64
CA ALA A 188 -5.03 19.13 5.95
C ALA A 188 -6.12 19.49 6.97
N ILE A 189 -7.20 20.13 6.55
CA ILE A 189 -8.37 20.43 7.39
C ILE A 189 -9.16 19.16 7.72
N SER A 190 -9.37 18.27 6.75
CA SER A 190 -9.96 16.95 6.99
C SER A 190 -9.12 16.13 7.98
N ALA A 191 -7.78 16.27 7.95
CA ALA A 191 -6.89 15.65 8.92
C ALA A 191 -6.95 16.28 10.32
N LEU A 192 -7.27 17.58 10.45
CA LEU A 192 -7.45 18.26 11.75
C LEU A 192 -8.80 17.98 12.39
N ASN A 193 -9.88 17.90 11.60
CA ASN A 193 -11.24 17.65 12.09
C ASN A 193 -11.47 16.19 12.49
N ASN A 194 -10.50 15.30 12.23
CA ASN A 194 -10.44 13.93 12.72
C ASN A 194 -9.08 13.68 13.39
N PRO A 195 -8.93 13.97 14.71
CA PRO A 195 -7.69 13.75 15.45
C PRO A 195 -7.18 12.29 15.47
N SER A 196 -7.96 11.33 14.93
CA SER A 196 -7.61 9.91 14.79
C SER A 196 -6.85 9.53 13.51
N LEU A 197 -6.54 10.47 12.59
CA LEU A 197 -5.95 10.15 11.27
C LEU A 197 -4.42 9.98 11.25
N ALA A 198 -3.73 10.30 12.34
CA ALA A 198 -2.35 9.91 12.53
C ALA A 198 -2.33 8.45 13.00
N LEU A 199 -1.91 7.54 12.12
CA LEU A 199 -1.78 6.14 12.50
C LEU A 199 -0.57 6.02 13.43
N LYS A 200 -0.79 5.40 14.58
CA LYS A 200 0.23 5.20 15.62
C LYS A 200 -0.07 3.89 16.33
N ILE A 201 0.77 3.50 17.28
CA ILE A 201 0.48 2.31 18.10
C ILE A 201 -0.94 2.37 18.68
N GLY A 202 -1.68 1.29 18.49
CA GLY A 202 -3.08 1.14 18.90
C GLY A 202 -4.11 1.53 17.83
N SER A 203 -3.70 2.16 16.72
CA SER A 203 -4.57 2.31 15.55
C SER A 203 -4.90 0.94 14.93
N SER A 204 -6.09 0.80 14.35
CA SER A 204 -6.47 -0.38 13.58
C SER A 204 -7.45 -0.03 12.46
N GLY A 205 -7.63 -0.94 11.51
CA GLY A 205 -8.55 -0.78 10.37
C GLY A 205 -7.84 -0.74 9.02
N ASP A 206 -8.61 -0.49 7.95
CA ASP A 206 -8.16 -0.57 6.57
C ASP A 206 -7.01 0.40 6.26
N GLU A 207 -6.97 1.57 6.91
CA GLU A 207 -5.87 2.52 6.75
C GLU A 207 -4.54 1.98 7.30
N VAL A 208 -4.58 1.17 8.36
CA VAL A 208 -3.40 0.48 8.90
C VAL A 208 -2.96 -0.64 7.96
N ILE A 209 -3.90 -1.40 7.39
CA ILE A 209 -3.60 -2.40 6.36
C ILE A 209 -2.87 -1.72 5.18
N GLN A 210 -3.39 -0.61 4.67
CA GLN A 210 -2.78 0.11 3.56
C GLN A 210 -1.41 0.69 3.91
N LEU A 211 -1.22 1.17 5.14
CA LEU A 211 0.10 1.58 5.62
C LEU A 211 1.09 0.41 5.62
N GLN A 212 0.71 -0.72 6.20
CA GLN A 212 1.54 -1.93 6.30
C GLN A 212 1.93 -2.46 4.91
N VAL A 213 0.96 -2.52 3.98
CA VAL A 213 1.18 -2.86 2.57
C VAL A 213 2.19 -1.91 1.92
N ASN A 214 2.01 -0.59 2.10
CA ASN A 214 2.85 0.41 1.48
C ASN A 214 4.29 0.41 2.02
N LEU A 215 4.46 0.30 3.33
CA LEU A 215 5.78 0.17 3.95
C LEU A 215 6.48 -1.11 3.50
N THR A 216 5.76 -2.22 3.44
CA THR A 216 6.28 -3.50 2.94
C THR A 216 6.70 -3.37 1.47
N ARG A 217 5.90 -2.69 0.64
CA ARG A 217 6.23 -2.40 -0.77
C ARG A 217 7.47 -1.51 -0.92
N LEU A 218 7.72 -0.64 0.06
CA LEU A 218 8.92 0.20 0.15
C LEU A 218 10.12 -0.52 0.79
N GLY A 219 9.96 -1.78 1.19
CA GLY A 219 11.02 -2.61 1.77
C GLY A 219 11.20 -2.47 3.28
N TYR A 220 10.21 -1.92 3.99
CA TYR A 220 10.15 -1.82 5.46
C TYR A 220 9.17 -2.88 5.97
N ASP A 221 9.69 -3.92 6.62
CA ASP A 221 8.91 -5.09 7.04
C ASP A 221 7.98 -4.77 8.21
N THR A 222 6.67 -4.89 7.99
CA THR A 222 5.64 -4.73 9.04
C THR A 222 5.22 -6.06 9.66
N ASN A 223 5.86 -7.18 9.28
CA ASN A 223 5.47 -8.55 9.62
C ASN A 223 4.05 -8.92 9.13
N GLY A 224 3.65 -8.34 8.00
CA GLY A 224 2.32 -8.51 7.42
C GLY A 224 1.43 -7.28 7.53
N ALA A 225 0.24 -7.39 6.94
CA ALA A 225 -0.80 -6.35 6.96
C ALA A 225 -2.06 -6.88 7.65
N ASP A 226 -2.00 -6.99 8.97
CA ASP A 226 -3.09 -7.48 9.83
C ASP A 226 -4.10 -6.38 10.22
N GLY A 227 -3.84 -5.14 9.82
CA GLY A 227 -4.69 -4.00 10.12
C GLY A 227 -4.59 -3.54 11.57
N VAL A 228 -3.56 -3.97 12.31
CA VAL A 228 -3.28 -3.54 13.67
C VAL A 228 -1.92 -2.85 13.73
N PHE A 229 -1.91 -1.61 14.20
CA PHE A 229 -0.68 -0.84 14.35
C PHE A 229 -0.05 -1.23 15.67
N GLY A 230 0.65 -2.37 15.66
CA GLY A 230 1.46 -2.85 16.77
C GLY A 230 2.92 -2.44 16.66
N GLN A 231 3.78 -3.07 17.47
CA GLN A 231 5.20 -2.78 17.53
C GLN A 231 5.92 -2.94 16.18
N ASN A 232 5.58 -3.97 15.40
CA ASN A 232 6.21 -4.19 14.08
C ASN A 232 5.90 -3.06 13.09
N THR A 233 4.65 -2.58 13.06
CA THR A 233 4.25 -1.44 12.24
C THR A 233 4.95 -0.16 12.70
N TYR A 234 5.08 0.03 14.01
CA TYR A 234 5.84 1.14 14.58
C TYR A 234 7.31 1.12 14.15
N ASP A 235 8.00 -0.02 14.30
CA ASP A 235 9.41 -0.16 13.94
C ASP A 235 9.63 0.10 12.44
N ALA A 236 8.73 -0.38 11.58
CA ALA A 236 8.77 -0.10 10.15
C ALA A 236 8.56 1.38 9.81
N VAL A 237 7.66 2.06 10.53
CA VAL A 237 7.43 3.51 10.38
C VAL A 237 8.65 4.31 10.83
N VAL A 238 9.23 3.98 11.99
CA VAL A 238 10.45 4.63 12.51
C VAL A 238 11.62 4.43 11.54
N ALA A 239 11.79 3.22 11.00
CA ALA A 239 12.83 2.92 10.02
C ALA A 239 12.61 3.73 8.73
N PHE A 240 11.38 3.82 8.23
CA PHE A 240 11.03 4.63 7.07
C PHE A 240 11.28 6.13 7.31
N GLN A 241 10.83 6.66 8.44
CA GLN A 241 11.03 8.06 8.82
C GLN A 241 12.52 8.39 8.90
N THR A 242 13.32 7.54 9.55
CA THR A 242 14.77 7.69 9.65
C THR A 242 15.41 7.73 8.26
N ALA A 243 15.06 6.80 7.38
CA ALA A 243 15.59 6.73 6.02
C ALA A 243 15.20 7.93 5.14
N LYS A 244 14.12 8.64 5.49
CA LYS A 244 13.66 9.85 4.78
C LYS A 244 14.05 11.16 5.47
N GLY A 245 14.86 11.10 6.54
CA GLY A 245 15.26 12.29 7.29
C GLY A 245 14.09 12.99 8.00
N LEU A 246 13.01 12.26 8.30
CA LEU A 246 11.88 12.73 9.08
C LEU A 246 12.14 12.50 10.58
N THR A 247 11.36 13.16 11.44
CA THR A 247 11.28 12.81 12.85
C THR A 247 10.85 11.34 13.00
N ALA A 248 11.69 10.51 13.60
CA ALA A 248 11.48 9.07 13.76
C ALA A 248 10.65 8.76 15.01
N ASP A 249 9.44 9.33 15.08
CA ASP A 249 8.52 9.22 16.23
C ASP A 249 7.55 8.04 16.14
N GLY A 250 7.55 7.31 15.02
CA GLY A 250 6.65 6.19 14.75
C GLY A 250 5.19 6.60 14.55
N ILE A 251 4.93 7.89 14.36
CA ILE A 251 3.60 8.45 14.10
C ILE A 251 3.47 8.76 12.61
N VAL A 252 2.45 8.16 11.99
CA VAL A 252 2.15 8.36 10.57
C VAL A 252 1.25 9.57 10.40
N GLY A 253 1.84 10.74 10.61
CA GLY A 253 1.25 12.03 10.28
C GLY A 253 1.36 12.36 8.79
N ALA A 254 0.97 13.59 8.42
CA ALA A 254 0.95 14.05 7.04
C ALA A 254 2.33 13.98 6.35
N ALA A 255 3.40 14.34 7.07
CA ALA A 255 4.76 14.28 6.53
C ALA A 255 5.16 12.84 6.16
N THR A 256 4.92 11.89 7.07
CA THR A 256 5.17 10.46 6.85
C THR A 256 4.31 9.91 5.69
N LYS A 257 3.01 10.23 5.63
CA LYS A 257 2.12 9.82 4.52
C LYS A 257 2.58 10.34 3.16
N ASN A 258 2.98 11.61 3.10
CA ASN A 258 3.46 12.23 1.86
C ASN A 258 4.77 11.59 1.40
N ALA A 259 5.70 11.37 2.33
CA ALA A 259 6.96 10.69 2.02
C ALA A 259 6.74 9.25 1.53
N ILE A 260 5.80 8.50 2.15
CA ILE A 260 5.43 7.15 1.69
C ILE A 260 4.88 7.22 0.26
N THR A 261 3.89 8.09 0.01
CA THR A 261 3.30 8.27 -1.33
C THR A 261 4.35 8.62 -2.38
N GLU A 262 5.27 9.53 -2.07
CA GLU A 262 6.31 9.94 -2.99
C GLU A 262 7.34 8.83 -3.24
N ALA A 263 7.74 8.10 -2.19
CA ALA A 263 8.60 6.94 -2.34
C ALA A 263 7.95 5.88 -3.24
N LEU A 264 6.63 5.69 -3.17
CA LEU A 264 5.89 4.72 -3.97
C LEU A 264 5.76 5.09 -5.45
N LYS A 265 5.71 6.38 -5.79
CA LYS A 265 5.74 6.84 -7.18
C LYS A 265 7.10 6.55 -7.83
N ASN A 266 8.17 6.74 -7.06
CA ASN A 266 9.54 6.50 -7.52
C ASN A 266 9.85 5.01 -7.73
N VAL A 267 9.10 4.11 -7.10
CA VAL A 267 9.14 2.66 -7.40
C VAL A 267 8.66 2.35 -8.83
N GLY A 268 7.83 3.21 -9.43
CA GLY A 268 7.29 3.01 -10.79
C GLY A 268 7.93 3.84 -11.91
N THR A 269 8.85 4.76 -11.61
CA THR A 269 9.34 5.77 -12.59
C THR A 269 10.86 5.94 -12.67
N SER A 270 11.66 5.25 -11.86
CA SER A 270 13.12 5.33 -11.95
C SER A 270 13.67 4.42 -13.04
N ASN A 271 13.79 4.95 -14.26
CA ASN A 271 14.71 4.43 -15.28
C ASN A 271 16.15 4.49 -14.74
N ASN A 272 16.84 3.34 -14.77
CA ASN A 272 18.16 3.01 -14.20
C ASN A 272 18.16 2.48 -12.76
N ASN A 273 17.59 1.28 -12.53
CA ASN A 273 18.14 0.31 -11.58
C ASN A 273 17.45 -1.05 -11.72
N THR A 274 17.98 -1.91 -12.60
CA THR A 274 17.64 -3.35 -12.61
C THR A 274 17.89 -4.01 -11.23
N SER A 275 18.69 -3.36 -10.36
CA SER A 275 19.00 -3.75 -8.98
C SER A 275 17.89 -3.46 -7.95
N SER A 276 16.99 -2.48 -8.13
CA SER A 276 16.04 -2.09 -7.08
C SER A 276 14.74 -2.91 -7.12
N SER A 277 14.17 -3.12 -8.31
CA SER A 277 12.98 -3.95 -8.51
C SER A 277 13.24 -5.44 -8.21
N GLN A 278 14.42 -5.95 -8.60
CA GLN A 278 14.84 -7.31 -8.26
C GLN A 278 15.05 -7.51 -6.76
N GLN A 279 15.62 -6.52 -6.06
CA GLN A 279 15.75 -6.57 -4.61
C GLN A 279 14.39 -6.53 -3.90
N ILE A 280 13.44 -5.72 -4.38
CA ILE A 280 12.07 -5.70 -3.84
C ILE A 280 11.40 -7.07 -4.04
N ALA A 281 11.46 -7.62 -5.25
CA ALA A 281 10.93 -8.95 -5.54
C ALA A 281 11.60 -10.03 -4.68
N LEU A 282 12.91 -9.94 -4.43
CA LEU A 282 13.63 -10.86 -3.56
C LEU A 282 13.21 -10.76 -2.09
N LYS A 283 13.05 -9.55 -1.55
CA LYS A 283 12.56 -9.37 -0.18
C LYS A 283 11.16 -9.97 -0.01
N LYS A 284 10.25 -9.71 -0.96
CA LYS A 284 8.90 -10.28 -0.97
C LYS A 284 8.92 -11.80 -1.06
N ALA A 285 9.66 -12.34 -2.05
CA ALA A 285 9.78 -13.77 -2.26
C ALA A 285 10.32 -14.50 -1.03
N LEU A 286 11.37 -13.93 -0.41
CA LEU A 286 11.94 -14.47 0.81
C LEU A 286 10.94 -14.42 1.96
N ALA A 287 10.29 -13.28 2.23
CA ALA A 287 9.30 -13.16 3.30
C ALA A 287 8.13 -14.15 3.13
N ILE A 288 7.62 -14.30 1.89
CA ILE A 288 6.56 -15.27 1.57
C ILE A 288 7.02 -16.69 1.85
N THR A 289 8.13 -17.11 1.24
CA THR A 289 8.65 -18.48 1.37
C THR A 289 9.00 -18.79 2.83
N SER A 290 9.69 -17.89 3.52
CA SER A 290 9.99 -18.03 4.95
C SER A 290 8.74 -18.21 5.79
N SER A 291 7.68 -17.44 5.52
CA SER A 291 6.45 -17.56 6.30
C SER A 291 5.75 -18.91 6.15
N PHE A 292 5.88 -19.55 4.99
CA PHE A 292 5.38 -20.90 4.79
C PHE A 292 6.20 -21.94 5.54
N GLU A 293 7.51 -21.70 5.73
CA GLU A 293 8.39 -22.52 6.59
C GLU A 293 8.23 -22.21 8.10
N GLY A 294 7.37 -21.25 8.47
CA GLY A 294 7.28 -20.76 9.86
C GLY A 294 8.49 -19.95 10.31
N SER A 295 9.24 -19.38 9.37
CA SER A 295 10.43 -18.56 9.60
C SER A 295 10.23 -17.09 9.15
N GLY A 296 11.24 -16.26 9.39
CA GLY A 296 11.27 -14.84 9.04
C GLY A 296 12.62 -14.23 9.42
N PHE A 297 12.91 -13.01 8.96
CA PHE A 297 14.22 -12.37 9.18
C PHE A 297 14.64 -12.28 10.65
N VAL A 298 13.67 -12.09 11.54
CA VAL A 298 13.86 -11.99 13.00
C VAL A 298 13.64 -13.31 13.74
N ASN A 299 13.29 -14.38 13.03
CA ASN A 299 12.97 -15.64 13.67
C ASN A 299 14.23 -16.27 14.27
N VAL A 300 14.11 -16.75 15.49
CA VAL A 300 15.21 -17.36 16.25
C VAL A 300 14.64 -18.57 16.98
N THR A 301 15.24 -19.73 16.78
CA THR A 301 14.84 -20.99 17.41
C THR A 301 16.02 -21.63 18.12
N GLY A 302 15.74 -22.28 19.25
CA GLY A 302 16.72 -23.01 20.03
C GLY A 302 17.03 -24.40 19.48
N ASN A 303 17.61 -25.24 20.32
CA ASN A 303 18.25 -26.51 19.95
C ASN A 303 17.26 -27.69 19.75
N PHE A 304 16.18 -27.52 19.01
CA PHE A 304 15.16 -28.58 18.88
C PHE A 304 15.60 -29.75 18.00
N ASP A 305 16.53 -29.51 17.07
CA ASP A 305 17.04 -30.46 16.06
C ASP A 305 18.52 -30.82 16.28
N GLY A 306 19.11 -30.37 17.39
CA GLY A 306 20.53 -30.61 17.69
C GLY A 306 21.50 -29.59 17.07
N GLN A 307 21.00 -28.59 16.34
CA GLN A 307 21.80 -27.60 15.62
C GLN A 307 22.20 -26.37 16.47
N GLY A 308 21.86 -26.36 17.76
CA GLY A 308 22.18 -25.31 18.73
C GLY A 308 21.22 -24.14 18.65
N ILE A 309 21.41 -23.28 17.65
CA ILE A 309 20.50 -22.17 17.34
C ILE A 309 20.32 -22.07 15.83
N SER A 310 19.12 -21.71 15.41
CA SER A 310 18.78 -21.42 14.01
C SER A 310 18.14 -20.03 13.92
N VAL A 311 18.53 -19.24 12.93
CA VAL A 311 18.09 -17.85 12.79
C VAL A 311 17.68 -17.51 11.38
N GLY A 312 16.80 -16.51 11.28
CA GLY A 312 16.57 -15.78 10.05
C GLY A 312 15.70 -16.50 9.03
N ALA A 313 15.61 -15.86 7.87
CA ALA A 313 14.66 -16.19 6.82
C ALA A 313 14.85 -17.62 6.26
N LEU A 314 16.07 -18.14 6.22
CA LEU A 314 16.38 -19.51 5.79
C LEU A 314 16.84 -20.43 6.93
N GLN A 315 16.64 -20.03 8.19
CA GLN A 315 16.98 -20.84 9.38
C GLN A 315 18.45 -21.32 9.38
N TRP A 316 19.38 -20.41 9.06
CA TRP A 316 20.82 -20.67 9.17
C TRP A 316 21.16 -21.06 10.60
N ASN A 317 22.01 -22.07 10.78
CA ASN A 317 22.26 -22.65 12.09
C ASN A 317 23.74 -22.91 12.35
N ILE A 318 24.10 -22.93 13.64
CA ILE A 318 25.48 -23.16 14.09
C ILE A 318 25.91 -24.60 13.79
N GLY A 319 25.04 -25.58 14.02
CA GLY A 319 25.40 -26.99 13.87
C GLY A 319 25.89 -27.38 12.46
N GLN A 320 25.35 -26.76 11.40
CA GLN A 320 25.76 -27.00 10.01
C GLN A 320 26.87 -26.07 9.52
N GLY A 321 27.29 -25.08 10.31
CA GLY A 321 28.27 -24.10 9.84
C GLY A 321 27.67 -22.97 9.00
N SER A 322 26.34 -22.92 8.83
CA SER A 322 25.68 -22.03 7.88
C SER A 322 25.42 -20.62 8.44
N LEU A 323 25.37 -20.47 9.77
CA LEU A 323 25.16 -19.18 10.44
C LEU A 323 26.46 -18.41 10.71
N GLN A 324 27.57 -19.12 10.91
CA GLN A 324 28.85 -18.57 11.29
C GLN A 324 29.37 -17.46 10.36
N PRO A 325 29.30 -17.61 9.02
CA PRO A 325 29.79 -16.57 8.12
C PRO A 325 28.98 -15.27 8.26
N LEU A 326 27.67 -15.37 8.50
CA LEU A 326 26.79 -14.21 8.66
C LEU A 326 27.10 -13.49 9.97
N LEU A 327 27.24 -14.22 11.08
CA LEU A 327 27.57 -13.63 12.38
C LEU A 327 28.97 -12.99 12.38
N ARG A 328 29.98 -13.66 11.79
CA ARG A 328 31.32 -13.08 11.64
C ARG A 328 31.30 -11.80 10.82
N ARG A 329 30.56 -11.78 9.71
CA ARG A 329 30.42 -10.59 8.88
C ARG A 329 29.77 -9.45 9.66
N MET A 330 28.71 -9.74 10.41
CA MET A 330 28.03 -8.76 11.25
C MET A 330 28.96 -8.17 12.32
N ASP A 331 29.71 -9.03 12.99
CA ASP A 331 30.66 -8.61 14.02
C ASP A 331 31.84 -7.81 13.46
N THR A 332 32.31 -8.16 12.26
CA THR A 332 33.43 -7.49 11.58
C THR A 332 33.01 -6.14 10.99
N GLU A 333 31.90 -6.09 10.26
CA GLU A 333 31.45 -4.89 9.53
C GLU A 333 30.70 -3.91 10.44
N ASN A 334 30.05 -4.40 11.51
CA ASN A 334 29.15 -3.61 12.37
C ASN A 334 29.47 -3.80 13.86
N ASN A 335 30.75 -3.86 14.21
CA ASN A 335 31.23 -4.20 15.56
C ASN A 335 30.60 -3.35 16.68
N ALA A 336 30.53 -2.03 16.50
CA ALA A 336 29.98 -1.13 17.51
C ALA A 336 28.51 -1.44 17.83
N LEU A 337 27.70 -1.72 16.80
CA LEU A 337 26.30 -2.11 16.95
C LEU A 337 26.17 -3.49 17.62
N THR A 338 27.01 -4.45 17.21
CA THR A 338 27.06 -5.79 17.83
C THR A 338 27.42 -5.70 19.33
N ARG A 339 28.39 -4.85 19.71
CA ARG A 339 28.73 -4.56 21.11
C ARG A 339 27.56 -3.96 21.88
N GLN A 340 26.86 -3.01 21.28
CA GLN A 340 25.68 -2.39 21.88
C GLN A 340 24.57 -3.42 22.15
N ILE A 341 24.31 -4.32 21.20
CA ILE A 341 23.25 -5.33 21.30
C ILE A 341 23.55 -6.36 22.39
N PHE A 342 24.77 -6.91 22.40
CA PHE A 342 25.12 -7.97 23.34
C PHE A 342 25.57 -7.46 24.71
N GLY A 343 25.95 -6.18 24.84
CA GLY A 343 26.33 -5.58 26.13
C GLY A 343 27.41 -6.40 26.84
N SER A 344 27.18 -6.76 28.10
CA SER A 344 28.10 -7.61 28.88
C SER A 344 28.31 -9.01 28.31
N ASN A 345 27.43 -9.49 27.43
CA ASN A 345 27.55 -10.79 26.77
C ASN A 345 28.39 -10.73 25.49
N TYR A 346 28.77 -9.54 25.03
CA TYR A 346 29.49 -9.37 23.77
C TYR A 346 30.78 -10.20 23.73
N ASP A 347 31.60 -10.18 24.79
CA ASP A 347 32.87 -10.90 24.77
C ASP A 347 32.67 -12.42 24.63
N SER A 348 31.61 -12.98 25.26
CA SER A 348 31.25 -14.40 25.09
C SER A 348 30.83 -14.71 23.65
N PHE A 349 29.99 -13.86 23.05
CA PHE A 349 29.57 -13.99 21.65
C PHE A 349 30.75 -13.87 20.69
N HIS A 350 31.56 -12.83 20.82
CA HIS A 350 32.72 -12.54 19.97
C HIS A 350 33.74 -13.68 20.03
N ASN A 351 34.08 -14.14 21.24
CA ASN A 351 35.01 -15.24 21.43
C ASN A 351 34.51 -16.55 20.81
N MET A 352 33.19 -16.80 20.80
CA MET A 352 32.62 -17.98 20.16
C MET A 352 32.87 -17.99 18.63
N LEU A 353 32.85 -16.84 17.96
CA LEU A 353 32.97 -16.76 16.50
C LEU A 353 34.31 -17.28 15.94
N SER A 354 35.36 -17.28 16.77
CA SER A 354 36.70 -17.77 16.41
C SER A 354 36.97 -19.23 16.83
N LYS A 355 36.03 -19.89 17.52
CA LYS A 355 36.18 -21.29 17.96
C LYS A 355 35.92 -22.30 16.84
N SER A 356 36.27 -23.55 17.09
CA SER A 356 35.89 -24.66 16.20
C SER A 356 34.37 -24.85 16.16
N GLN A 357 33.84 -25.45 15.09
CA GLN A 357 32.39 -25.65 14.93
C GLN A 357 31.78 -26.47 16.07
N SER A 358 32.51 -27.44 16.62
CA SER A 358 32.06 -28.23 17.78
C SER A 358 31.97 -27.40 19.05
N GLU A 359 32.94 -26.53 19.31
CA GLU A 359 32.93 -25.58 20.43
C GLU A 359 31.83 -24.53 20.27
N GLN A 360 31.59 -24.03 19.05
CA GLN A 360 30.49 -23.13 18.76
C GLN A 360 29.13 -23.78 19.01
N LEU A 361 28.98 -25.05 18.59
CA LEU A 361 27.77 -25.82 18.85
C LEU A 361 27.58 -26.06 20.35
N ALA A 362 28.66 -26.33 21.09
CA ALA A 362 28.61 -26.45 22.54
C ALA A 362 28.17 -25.13 23.21
N TRP A 363 28.71 -23.99 22.77
CA TRP A 363 28.28 -22.67 23.22
C TRP A 363 26.80 -22.42 22.90
N ALA A 364 26.36 -22.71 21.67
CA ALA A 364 24.97 -22.53 21.26
C ALA A 364 24.02 -23.39 22.10
N LYS A 365 24.42 -24.62 22.44
CA LYS A 365 23.67 -25.48 23.38
C LYS A 365 23.68 -24.94 24.81
N SER A 366 24.77 -24.32 25.26
CA SER A 366 24.88 -23.77 26.63
C SER A 366 23.94 -22.60 26.91
N ILE A 367 23.51 -21.87 25.88
CA ILE A 367 22.53 -20.79 26.00
C ILE A 367 21.08 -21.26 25.82
N ASN A 368 20.85 -22.57 25.75
CA ASN A 368 19.51 -23.18 25.74
C ASN A 368 19.18 -23.78 27.11
N ASN A 369 17.90 -23.77 27.48
CA ASN A 369 17.40 -24.52 28.64
C ASN A 369 17.15 -26.00 28.31
N SER A 370 16.73 -26.77 29.31
CA SER A 370 16.40 -28.20 29.18
C SER A 370 15.26 -28.49 28.20
N SER A 371 14.45 -27.49 27.83
CA SER A 371 13.40 -27.59 26.80
C SER A 371 13.87 -27.11 25.42
N ASN A 372 15.19 -26.99 25.20
CA ASN A 372 15.78 -26.53 23.93
C ASN A 372 15.31 -25.13 23.49
N LYS A 373 14.99 -24.25 24.45
CA LYS A 373 14.67 -22.85 24.21
C LYS A 373 15.87 -21.99 24.61
N ILE A 374 16.22 -21.00 23.79
CA ILE A 374 17.27 -20.04 24.12
C ILE A 374 16.83 -19.22 25.34
N VAL A 375 17.71 -19.10 26.34
CA VAL A 375 17.41 -18.38 27.59
C VAL A 375 17.61 -16.87 27.42
N GLU A 376 16.96 -16.08 28.27
CA GLU A 376 17.24 -14.64 28.34
C GLU A 376 18.57 -14.36 29.05
N PRO A 377 19.31 -13.30 28.68
CA PRO A 377 18.97 -12.30 27.65
C PRO A 377 19.38 -12.71 26.21
N TRP A 378 19.98 -13.89 25.99
CA TRP A 378 20.47 -14.30 24.67
C TRP A 378 19.38 -14.30 23.60
N ASN A 379 18.18 -14.76 23.95
CA ASN A 379 17.06 -14.79 23.01
C ASN A 379 16.67 -13.38 22.54
N SER A 380 16.48 -12.43 23.46
CA SER A 380 16.18 -11.03 23.08
C SER A 380 17.34 -10.37 22.33
N GLN A 381 18.59 -10.63 22.70
CA GLN A 381 19.77 -10.06 22.03
C GLN A 381 19.95 -10.59 20.60
N ILE A 382 19.78 -11.90 20.37
CA ILE A 382 19.88 -12.48 19.02
C ILE A 382 18.72 -12.00 18.16
N LYS A 383 17.51 -11.88 18.71
CA LYS A 383 16.37 -11.27 18.00
C LYS A 383 16.63 -9.82 17.63
N ALA A 384 17.21 -9.03 18.55
CA ALA A 384 17.60 -7.65 18.28
C ALA A 384 18.63 -7.56 17.15
N LEU A 385 19.66 -8.43 17.16
CA LEU A 385 20.61 -8.56 16.05
C LEU A 385 19.90 -8.84 14.72
N CYS A 386 18.97 -9.80 14.73
CA CYS A 386 18.21 -10.17 13.54
C CYS A 386 17.25 -9.08 13.04
N GLY A 387 16.81 -8.19 13.93
CA GLY A 387 16.00 -7.02 13.60
C GLY A 387 16.79 -5.86 12.98
N THR A 388 18.13 -5.87 13.05
CA THR A 388 18.94 -4.78 12.48
C THR A 388 18.91 -4.81 10.95
N VAL A 389 18.86 -3.63 10.33
CA VAL A 389 18.93 -3.50 8.86
C VAL A 389 20.24 -4.08 8.31
N GLN A 390 21.32 -4.02 9.09
CA GLN A 390 22.64 -4.57 8.77
C GLN A 390 22.61 -6.09 8.68
N PHE A 391 22.08 -6.77 9.70
CA PHE A 391 22.01 -8.23 9.68
C PHE A 391 20.99 -8.76 8.68
N GLN A 392 19.89 -8.04 8.46
CA GLN A 392 18.95 -8.36 7.39
C GLN A 392 19.61 -8.26 6.01
N GLN A 393 20.45 -7.26 5.76
CA GLN A 393 21.21 -7.16 4.51
C GLN A 393 22.19 -8.34 4.36
N ILE A 394 22.86 -8.74 5.43
CA ILE A 394 23.74 -9.92 5.42
C ILE A 394 22.95 -11.20 5.10
N GLN A 395 21.74 -11.36 5.64
CA GLN A 395 20.84 -12.46 5.28
C GLN A 395 20.43 -12.39 3.80
N MET A 396 20.10 -11.21 3.28
CA MET A 396 19.77 -11.02 1.86
C MET A 396 20.92 -11.42 0.94
N ASP A 397 22.15 -11.06 1.30
CA ASP A 397 23.34 -11.45 0.53
C ASP A 397 23.55 -12.97 0.57
N ALA A 398 23.32 -13.61 1.72
CA ALA A 398 23.39 -15.06 1.87
C ALA A 398 22.30 -15.81 1.09
N VAL A 399 21.19 -15.14 0.74
CA VAL A 399 20.10 -15.70 -0.06
C VAL A 399 20.40 -15.67 -1.56
N LYS A 400 21.39 -14.88 -2.00
CA LYS A 400 21.70 -14.66 -3.43
C LYS A 400 21.83 -15.95 -4.27
N PRO A 401 22.46 -17.05 -3.80
CA PRO A 401 22.51 -18.29 -4.59
C PRO A 401 21.13 -18.91 -4.87
N VAL A 402 20.16 -18.74 -3.96
CA VAL A 402 18.77 -19.17 -4.17
C VAL A 402 18.08 -18.24 -5.17
N ALA A 403 18.31 -16.92 -5.04
CA ALA A 403 17.79 -15.92 -5.96
C ALA A 403 18.29 -16.15 -7.40
N ASP A 404 19.57 -16.49 -7.57
CA ASP A 404 20.16 -16.79 -8.88
C ASP A 404 19.50 -18.02 -9.53
N ARG A 405 19.16 -19.06 -8.75
CA ARG A 405 18.36 -20.21 -9.24
C ARG A 405 16.93 -19.83 -9.60
N ALA A 406 16.29 -18.97 -8.81
CA ALA A 406 14.96 -18.43 -9.13
C ALA A 406 14.98 -17.63 -10.43
N LEU A 407 15.99 -16.78 -10.63
CA LEU A 407 16.22 -16.04 -11.88
C LEU A 407 16.37 -16.98 -13.07
N ALA A 408 17.12 -18.08 -12.93
CA ALA A 408 17.28 -19.07 -13.98
C ALA A 408 15.93 -19.72 -14.37
N ILE A 409 15.07 -20.01 -13.40
CA ILE A 409 13.70 -20.50 -13.66
C ILE A 409 12.88 -19.43 -14.41
N CYS A 410 12.91 -18.17 -13.94
CA CYS A 410 12.22 -17.07 -14.62
C CYS A 410 12.71 -16.88 -16.05
N GLN A 411 14.02 -16.97 -16.31
CA GLN A 411 14.61 -16.90 -17.65
C GLN A 411 14.11 -18.05 -18.52
N LYS A 412 14.16 -19.29 -18.04
CA LYS A 412 13.77 -20.49 -18.78
C LYS A 412 12.32 -20.43 -19.28
N TYR A 413 11.40 -19.90 -18.47
CA TYR A 413 9.97 -19.85 -18.80
C TYR A 413 9.47 -18.47 -19.23
N ASN A 414 10.39 -17.51 -19.47
CA ASN A 414 10.10 -16.12 -19.83
C ASN A 414 9.08 -15.46 -18.88
N LEU A 415 9.39 -15.47 -17.59
CA LEU A 415 8.56 -14.90 -16.52
C LEU A 415 9.11 -13.55 -16.04
N LYS A 416 8.25 -12.55 -15.84
CA LYS A 416 8.66 -11.15 -15.64
C LYS A 416 8.05 -10.49 -14.40
N SER A 417 6.96 -11.01 -13.82
CA SER A 417 6.34 -10.41 -12.64
C SER A 417 7.01 -10.76 -11.30
N GLU A 418 6.85 -9.90 -10.30
CA GLU A 418 7.23 -10.19 -8.90
C GLU A 418 6.60 -11.52 -8.43
N ARG A 419 5.33 -11.75 -8.76
CA ARG A 419 4.62 -13.01 -8.46
C ARG A 419 5.31 -14.22 -9.06
N ALA A 420 5.75 -14.11 -10.31
CA ALA A 420 6.50 -15.18 -10.93
C ALA A 420 7.85 -15.44 -10.26
N PHE A 421 8.54 -14.36 -9.86
CA PHE A 421 9.79 -14.48 -9.11
C PHE A 421 9.57 -15.16 -7.76
N ALA A 422 8.52 -14.79 -7.02
CA ALA A 422 8.17 -15.43 -5.75
C ALA A 422 7.88 -16.93 -5.91
N LEU A 423 7.15 -17.33 -6.96
CA LEU A 423 6.91 -18.75 -7.24
C LEU A 423 8.22 -19.49 -7.58
N ALA A 424 9.06 -18.88 -8.43
CA ALA A 424 10.35 -19.44 -8.81
C ALA A 424 11.30 -19.57 -7.61
N PHE A 425 11.28 -18.60 -6.70
CA PHE A 425 12.07 -18.60 -5.48
C PHE A 425 11.63 -19.69 -4.50
N ASP A 426 10.32 -19.88 -4.31
CA ASP A 426 9.78 -20.99 -3.51
C ASP A 426 10.19 -22.35 -4.09
N ILE A 427 10.14 -22.52 -5.41
CA ILE A 427 10.63 -23.73 -6.10
C ILE A 427 12.14 -23.92 -5.90
N ALA A 428 12.93 -22.85 -6.08
CA ALA A 428 14.38 -22.91 -5.90
C ALA A 428 14.79 -23.24 -4.45
N THR A 429 13.97 -22.85 -3.48
CA THR A 429 14.16 -23.13 -2.05
C THR A 429 13.80 -24.57 -1.71
N GLN A 430 12.60 -25.03 -2.10
CA GLN A 430 12.13 -26.37 -1.74
C GLN A 430 12.67 -27.51 -2.61
N ASN A 431 12.90 -27.23 -3.89
CA ASN A 431 13.19 -28.25 -4.90
C ASN A 431 14.54 -28.04 -5.59
N GLY A 432 15.23 -26.93 -5.33
CA GLY A 432 16.45 -26.53 -6.03
C GLY A 432 16.19 -26.00 -7.44
N SER A 433 15.41 -26.71 -8.24
CA SER A 433 14.99 -26.32 -9.60
C SER A 433 13.70 -27.04 -10.04
N VAL A 434 13.21 -26.73 -11.24
CA VAL A 434 12.15 -27.52 -11.89
C VAL A 434 12.77 -28.81 -12.46
N SER A 435 12.26 -29.97 -12.05
CA SER A 435 12.74 -31.28 -12.51
C SER A 435 12.56 -31.48 -14.02
N SER A 436 13.32 -32.39 -14.62
CA SER A 436 13.20 -32.71 -16.05
C SER A 436 11.81 -33.22 -16.43
N THR A 437 11.17 -34.03 -15.58
CA THR A 437 9.80 -34.51 -15.80
C THR A 437 8.79 -33.36 -15.75
N ALA A 438 8.88 -32.48 -14.74
CA ALA A 438 8.02 -31.30 -14.66
C ALA A 438 8.23 -30.37 -15.85
N ASP A 439 9.47 -30.18 -16.29
CA ASP A 439 9.81 -29.38 -17.47
C ASP A 439 9.15 -29.90 -18.75
N SER A 440 9.15 -31.22 -18.97
CA SER A 440 8.46 -31.84 -20.11
C SER A 440 6.95 -31.60 -20.07
N ILE A 441 6.33 -31.67 -18.87
CA ILE A 441 4.90 -31.37 -18.68
C ILE A 441 4.61 -29.88 -18.95
N ILE A 442 5.48 -28.98 -18.51
CA ILE A 442 5.30 -27.54 -18.73
C ILE A 442 5.39 -27.24 -20.22
N LYS A 443 6.41 -27.77 -20.91
CA LYS A 443 6.63 -27.55 -22.34
C LYS A 443 5.49 -28.08 -23.22
N SER A 444 4.82 -29.17 -22.82
CA SER A 444 3.69 -29.70 -23.57
C SER A 444 2.41 -28.87 -23.41
N LYS A 445 2.32 -28.02 -22.38
CA LYS A 445 1.14 -27.20 -22.08
C LYS A 445 1.30 -25.72 -22.43
N VAL A 446 2.53 -25.20 -22.45
CA VAL A 446 2.81 -23.78 -22.75
C VAL A 446 2.95 -23.56 -24.25
N THR A 447 2.18 -22.62 -24.79
CA THR A 447 2.23 -22.16 -26.18
C THR A 447 2.63 -20.69 -26.25
N ALA A 448 2.78 -20.15 -27.47
CA ALA A 448 3.10 -18.73 -27.67
C ALA A 448 2.00 -17.78 -27.15
N SER A 449 0.74 -18.24 -27.07
CA SER A 449 -0.40 -17.45 -26.60
C SER A 449 -0.64 -17.57 -25.08
N THR A 450 0.06 -18.47 -24.39
CA THR A 450 -0.14 -18.66 -22.94
C THR A 450 0.30 -17.41 -22.18
N THR A 451 -0.62 -16.84 -21.42
CA THR A 451 -0.36 -15.69 -20.53
C THR A 451 0.60 -16.07 -19.41
N GLU A 452 1.23 -15.09 -18.78
CA GLU A 452 2.14 -15.36 -17.66
C GLU A 452 1.41 -16.03 -16.49
N LYS A 453 0.20 -15.57 -16.15
CA LYS A 453 -0.63 -16.17 -15.10
C LYS A 453 -0.90 -17.66 -15.36
N GLU A 454 -1.28 -18.02 -16.59
CA GLU A 454 -1.48 -19.41 -16.98
C GLU A 454 -0.18 -20.23 -16.89
N LYS A 455 0.96 -19.66 -17.29
CA LYS A 455 2.27 -20.32 -17.10
C LYS A 455 2.53 -20.61 -15.63
N LEU A 456 2.23 -19.68 -14.72
CA LEU A 456 2.42 -19.90 -13.28
C LEU A 456 1.56 -21.05 -12.76
N VAL A 457 0.29 -21.14 -13.19
CA VAL A 457 -0.60 -22.27 -12.85
C VAL A 457 -0.03 -23.59 -13.37
N ILE A 458 0.41 -23.63 -14.63
CA ILE A 458 1.00 -24.83 -15.26
C ILE A 458 2.27 -25.27 -14.51
N ILE A 459 3.17 -24.33 -14.20
CA ILE A 459 4.41 -24.60 -13.47
C ILE A 459 4.12 -25.12 -12.07
N ALA A 460 3.24 -24.45 -11.32
CA ALA A 460 2.86 -24.86 -9.97
C ALA A 460 2.29 -26.28 -9.95
N THR A 461 1.39 -26.57 -10.90
CA THR A 461 0.76 -27.89 -11.05
C THR A 461 1.79 -28.96 -11.41
N ALA A 462 2.65 -28.72 -12.40
CA ALA A 462 3.65 -29.69 -12.85
C ALA A 462 4.68 -30.03 -11.75
N VAL A 463 5.11 -29.02 -10.98
CA VAL A 463 6.02 -29.24 -9.85
C VAL A 463 5.34 -30.04 -8.74
N ALA A 464 4.07 -29.76 -8.44
CA ALA A 464 3.31 -30.53 -7.46
C ALA A 464 3.09 -31.98 -7.90
N ASP A 465 2.69 -32.21 -9.15
CA ASP A 465 2.44 -33.55 -9.70
C ASP A 465 3.69 -34.45 -9.61
N CYS A 466 4.86 -33.85 -9.83
CA CYS A 466 6.16 -34.53 -9.74
C CYS A 466 6.71 -34.67 -8.32
N SER A 467 6.04 -34.12 -7.30
CA SER A 467 6.41 -34.31 -5.90
C SER A 467 5.96 -35.68 -5.38
N LYS A 468 6.48 -36.08 -4.20
CA LYS A 468 6.05 -37.34 -3.56
C LYS A 468 4.55 -37.29 -3.30
N ALA A 469 3.84 -38.40 -3.57
CA ALA A 469 2.38 -38.45 -3.51
C ALA A 469 1.78 -37.92 -2.18
N ILE A 470 2.45 -38.18 -1.05
CA ILE A 470 2.04 -37.72 0.27
C ILE A 470 2.10 -36.20 0.46
N TYR A 471 2.95 -35.49 -0.30
CA TYR A 471 3.11 -34.04 -0.21
C TYR A 471 2.45 -33.29 -1.37
N ARG A 472 1.94 -33.99 -2.39
CA ARG A 472 1.43 -33.37 -3.63
C ARG A 472 0.40 -32.28 -3.38
N ASN A 473 -0.59 -32.54 -2.53
CA ASN A 473 -1.67 -31.58 -2.26
C ASN A 473 -1.15 -30.36 -1.52
N ASP A 474 -0.23 -30.55 -0.57
CA ASP A 474 0.37 -29.46 0.20
C ASP A 474 1.27 -28.59 -0.68
N VAL A 475 2.13 -29.22 -1.49
CA VAL A 475 2.98 -28.55 -2.50
C VAL A 475 2.14 -27.76 -3.50
N TYR A 476 1.04 -28.35 -3.99
CA TYR A 476 0.10 -27.68 -4.89
C TYR A 476 -0.53 -26.45 -4.22
N SER A 477 -1.13 -26.63 -3.04
CA SER A 477 -1.85 -25.58 -2.31
C SER A 477 -0.91 -24.40 -1.98
N ARG A 478 0.32 -24.70 -1.56
CA ARG A 478 1.35 -23.71 -1.29
C ARG A 478 1.73 -22.89 -2.52
N LYS A 479 2.00 -23.55 -3.65
CA LYS A 479 2.38 -22.85 -4.89
C LYS A 479 1.21 -22.05 -5.46
N MET A 480 0.00 -22.60 -5.41
CA MET A 480 -1.20 -21.91 -5.83
C MET A 480 -1.54 -20.71 -4.94
N THR A 481 -1.17 -20.71 -3.66
CA THR A 481 -1.29 -19.54 -2.78
C THR A 481 -0.48 -18.35 -3.33
N ILE A 482 0.75 -18.58 -3.80
CA ILE A 482 1.56 -17.54 -4.46
C ILE A 482 0.93 -17.12 -5.79
N VAL A 483 0.52 -18.10 -6.60
CA VAL A 483 -0.06 -17.86 -7.93
C VAL A 483 -1.36 -17.06 -7.82
N ASN A 484 -2.23 -17.35 -6.87
CA ASN A 484 -3.53 -16.70 -6.73
C ASN A 484 -3.48 -15.44 -5.87
N GLY A 485 -2.38 -15.21 -5.15
CA GLY A 485 -2.26 -14.12 -4.19
C GLY A 485 -2.87 -14.42 -2.82
N SER A 486 -3.65 -15.50 -2.71
CA SER A 486 -4.12 -16.05 -1.45
C SER A 486 -4.47 -17.52 -1.57
N GLY A 487 -4.54 -18.21 -0.44
CA GLY A 487 -4.82 -19.65 -0.38
C GLY A 487 -4.50 -20.24 0.99
N THR A 488 -4.47 -21.57 1.08
CA THR A 488 -4.20 -22.30 2.31
C THR A 488 -2.83 -22.95 2.26
N VAL A 489 -1.99 -22.74 3.28
CA VAL A 489 -0.68 -23.38 3.43
C VAL A 489 -0.65 -24.07 4.79
N HIS A 490 -0.35 -25.37 4.81
CA HIS A 490 -0.34 -26.18 6.03
C HIS A 490 -1.61 -26.04 6.89
N GLY A 491 -2.78 -25.94 6.23
CA GLY A 491 -4.07 -25.78 6.89
C GLY A 491 -4.43 -24.35 7.34
N SER A 492 -3.53 -23.38 7.17
CA SER A 492 -3.76 -21.97 7.52
C SER A 492 -3.98 -21.10 6.28
N TYR A 493 -5.01 -20.25 6.30
CA TYR A 493 -5.25 -19.29 5.22
C TYR A 493 -4.23 -18.16 5.25
N VAL A 494 -3.68 -17.80 4.08
CA VAL A 494 -2.72 -16.72 3.89
C VAL A 494 -3.10 -15.93 2.65
N ASN A 495 -3.14 -14.61 2.76
CA ASN A 495 -3.25 -13.69 1.63
C ASN A 495 -1.90 -13.00 1.42
N VAL A 496 -1.10 -13.48 0.47
CA VAL A 496 0.27 -12.98 0.22
C VAL A 496 0.28 -11.64 -0.52
N ASP A 497 -0.77 -11.33 -1.28
CA ASP A 497 -0.90 -10.03 -1.95
C ASP A 497 -1.10 -8.93 -0.91
N VAL A 498 -2.00 -9.15 0.05
CA VAL A 498 -2.24 -8.23 1.17
C VAL A 498 -1.07 -8.26 2.14
N LYS A 499 -0.62 -9.44 2.55
CA LYS A 499 0.39 -9.56 3.61
C LYS A 499 1.77 -9.06 3.18
N TYR A 500 2.17 -9.27 1.93
CA TYR A 500 3.53 -8.97 1.45
C TYR A 500 3.57 -7.98 0.27
N GLY A 501 2.43 -7.44 -0.16
CA GLY A 501 2.36 -6.54 -1.31
C GLY A 501 2.81 -7.21 -2.60
N LEU A 502 2.61 -8.53 -2.73
CA LEU A 502 2.94 -9.27 -3.94
C LEU A 502 2.06 -8.77 -5.09
N SER A 503 2.67 -8.46 -6.23
CA SER A 503 1.95 -7.91 -7.38
C SER A 503 2.36 -8.60 -8.68
N ASP A 504 1.62 -8.28 -9.75
CA ASP A 504 1.95 -8.69 -11.12
C ASP A 504 2.87 -7.68 -11.83
N ALA A 505 3.41 -6.69 -11.10
CA ALA A 505 4.35 -5.72 -11.66
C ALA A 505 5.64 -6.40 -12.13
N ALA A 506 6.24 -5.88 -13.20
CA ALA A 506 7.50 -6.40 -13.70
C ALA A 506 8.63 -6.15 -12.69
N PHE A 507 9.43 -7.19 -12.39
CA PHE A 507 10.60 -7.06 -11.51
C PHE A 507 11.92 -6.92 -12.28
N ARG A 508 11.90 -7.14 -13.60
CA ARG A 508 13.05 -7.10 -14.50
C ARG A 508 12.67 -6.63 -15.90
#